data_AF-A0A7J7W804-F1
#
_entry.id   AF-A0A7J7W804-F1
#
_cell.length_a   1.000
_cell.length_b   1.000
_cell.length_c   1.000
_cell.angle_alpha   90.00
_cell.angle_beta   90.00
_cell.angle_gamma   90.00
#
_symmetry.space_group_name_H-M   'P 1'
#
loop_
_entity.id
_entity.type
_entity.pdbx_description
1 polymer ?
#
loop_
_entity_poly.entity_id
_entity_poly.type
_entity_poly.pdbx_seq_one_letter_code
_entity_poly.pdbx_strand_id
1 'polypeptide(L)'
;MHTHSPTWDDCQQLLKTLFTTEEREQILTEARKNVPGDNGRPTTLPNLINERFPLNRPDWDFGNAEGRERLQVYHQTLMAGLRAAARHPTNLAKVKAIMQGENESPAVFLERFYDAYRQYTPLDPLAEENQSAVIMSFINQAVPDIRKKLHKQEGLGEMSIRDLMRVAESVFNTRETPEEREDRIRKENQELQERIRKEDREHQSRENRRQQREMAKILLAGVQSTVRVGPSPAGPARPWRPRPRLDRGQCANFKEYGHWKRECPKRQGQTGQDARVLLAGTESD
;
A
#
# COMPACT_ATOMS: atom_id res chain seq x y z
N MET A 1 -39.64 -25.81 -22.15
CA MET A 1 -41.06 -26.12 -22.39
C MET A 1 -41.32 -27.10 -23.54
N HIS A 2 -40.31 -27.65 -24.24
CA HIS A 2 -40.54 -28.41 -25.48
C HIS A 2 -41.01 -29.86 -25.32
N THR A 3 -40.88 -30.47 -24.14
CA THR A 3 -41.10 -31.93 -23.98
C THR A 3 -42.55 -32.30 -23.63
N HIS A 4 -43.35 -31.38 -23.08
CA HIS A 4 -44.67 -31.68 -22.51
C HIS A 4 -45.81 -30.75 -22.97
N SER A 5 -45.52 -29.74 -23.80
CA SER A 5 -46.52 -28.78 -24.35
C SER A 5 -47.62 -28.37 -23.34
N PRO A 6 -47.26 -27.80 -22.18
CA PRO A 6 -48.21 -27.52 -21.11
C PRO A 6 -49.34 -26.60 -21.56
N THR A 7 -50.57 -26.86 -21.14
CA THR A 7 -51.71 -25.95 -21.37
C THR A 7 -51.58 -24.68 -20.52
N TRP A 8 -52.49 -23.71 -20.72
CA TRP A 8 -52.57 -22.54 -19.85
C TRP A 8 -52.77 -22.93 -18.37
N ASP A 9 -53.64 -23.91 -18.10
CA ASP A 9 -53.91 -24.39 -16.73
C ASP A 9 -52.66 -25.03 -16.09
N ASP A 10 -51.92 -25.83 -16.87
CA ASP A 10 -50.66 -26.45 -16.42
C ASP A 10 -49.61 -25.37 -16.08
N CYS A 11 -49.48 -24.34 -16.92
CA CYS A 11 -48.59 -23.22 -16.65
C CYS A 11 -48.97 -22.48 -15.36
N GLN A 12 -50.26 -22.25 -15.12
CA GLN A 12 -50.73 -21.63 -13.88
C GLN A 12 -50.45 -22.50 -12.65
N GLN A 13 -50.64 -23.81 -12.76
CA GLN A 13 -50.32 -24.73 -11.67
C GLN A 13 -48.81 -24.74 -11.38
N LEU A 14 -47.96 -24.79 -12.40
CA LEU A 14 -46.51 -24.71 -12.24
C LEU A 14 -46.09 -23.39 -11.57
N LEU A 15 -46.64 -22.26 -12.02
CA LEU A 15 -46.37 -20.96 -11.41
C LEU A 15 -46.78 -20.92 -9.93
N LYS A 16 -47.94 -21.49 -9.58
CA LYS A 16 -48.42 -21.58 -8.19
C LYS A 16 -47.59 -22.53 -7.32
N THR A 17 -47.02 -23.57 -7.92
CA THR A 17 -46.28 -24.60 -7.18
C THR A 17 -44.82 -24.21 -6.96
N LEU A 18 -44.21 -23.52 -7.92
CA LEU A 18 -42.77 -23.26 -7.94
C LEU A 18 -42.35 -21.89 -7.40
N PHE A 19 -43.25 -20.90 -7.38
CA PHE A 19 -42.92 -19.52 -7.05
C PHE A 19 -43.81 -18.97 -5.94
N THR A 20 -43.30 -17.97 -5.21
CA THR A 20 -44.11 -17.23 -4.23
C THR A 20 -45.16 -16.35 -4.92
N THR A 21 -46.07 -15.79 -4.13
CA THR A 21 -47.07 -14.82 -4.61
C THR A 21 -46.41 -13.61 -5.27
N GLU A 22 -45.36 -13.07 -4.65
CA GLU A 22 -44.64 -11.88 -5.12
C GLU A 22 -43.84 -12.18 -6.40
N GLU A 23 -43.13 -13.31 -6.44
CA GLU A 23 -42.38 -13.74 -7.62
C GLU A 23 -43.33 -13.95 -8.81
N ARG A 24 -44.49 -14.58 -8.58
CA ARG A 24 -45.50 -14.78 -9.61
C ARG A 24 -46.05 -13.46 -10.14
N GLU A 25 -46.38 -12.51 -9.27
CA GLU A 25 -46.85 -11.18 -9.68
C GLU A 25 -45.80 -10.45 -10.52
N GLN A 26 -44.52 -10.54 -10.13
CA GLN A 26 -43.41 -9.97 -10.88
C GLN A 26 -43.25 -10.64 -12.25
N ILE A 27 -43.27 -11.97 -12.32
CA ILE A 27 -43.20 -12.75 -13.58
C ILE A 27 -44.33 -12.36 -14.54
N LEU A 28 -45.57 -12.28 -14.04
CA LEU A 28 -46.73 -11.93 -14.87
C LEU A 28 -46.66 -10.48 -15.35
N THR A 29 -46.20 -9.57 -14.51
CA THR A 29 -45.99 -8.17 -14.86
C THR A 29 -44.93 -8.02 -15.95
N GLU A 30 -43.80 -8.68 -15.79
CA GLU A 30 -42.72 -8.66 -16.77
C GLU A 30 -43.09 -9.37 -18.08
N ALA A 31 -43.84 -10.48 -18.02
CA ALA A 31 -44.38 -11.13 -19.21
C ALA A 31 -45.25 -10.18 -20.02
N ARG A 32 -46.16 -9.44 -19.37
CA ARG A 32 -47.07 -8.50 -20.03
C ARG A 32 -46.34 -7.32 -20.68
N LYS A 33 -45.22 -6.87 -20.12
CA LYS A 33 -44.36 -5.85 -20.75
C LYS A 33 -43.62 -6.36 -22.00
N ASN A 34 -43.48 -7.67 -22.15
CA ASN A 34 -42.75 -8.32 -23.23
C ASN A 34 -43.65 -9.01 -24.27
N VAL A 35 -44.97 -8.77 -24.24
CA VAL A 35 -45.90 -9.32 -25.25
C VAL A 35 -45.51 -8.79 -26.63
N PRO A 36 -45.24 -9.65 -27.63
CA PRO A 36 -44.94 -9.21 -28.98
C PRO A 36 -46.17 -8.57 -29.61
N GLY A 37 -46.00 -7.45 -30.31
CA GLY A 37 -46.96 -6.87 -31.26
C GLY A 37 -46.80 -7.45 -32.66
N ASP A 38 -47.53 -6.89 -33.63
CA ASP A 38 -47.54 -7.39 -35.02
C ASP A 38 -46.19 -7.24 -35.74
N ASN A 39 -45.36 -6.30 -35.29
CA ASN A 39 -43.99 -6.08 -35.77
C ASN A 39 -42.94 -6.90 -35.00
N GLY A 40 -43.36 -7.80 -34.10
CA GLY A 40 -42.47 -8.61 -33.26
C GLY A 40 -41.80 -7.86 -32.09
N ARG A 41 -42.00 -6.54 -31.96
CA ARG A 41 -41.51 -5.75 -30.81
C ARG A 41 -42.53 -5.76 -29.67
N PRO A 42 -42.13 -5.53 -28.41
CA PRO A 42 -43.07 -5.40 -27.31
C PRO A 42 -44.16 -4.37 -27.59
N THR A 43 -45.42 -4.73 -27.37
CA THR A 43 -46.58 -3.85 -27.55
C THR A 43 -47.05 -3.25 -26.23
N THR A 44 -47.60 -2.04 -26.28
CA THR A 44 -48.26 -1.38 -25.15
C THR A 44 -49.79 -1.40 -25.27
N LEU A 45 -50.34 -1.99 -26.35
CA LEU A 45 -51.77 -2.02 -26.63
C LEU A 45 -52.50 -3.03 -25.73
N PRO A 46 -53.42 -2.60 -24.83
CA PRO A 46 -54.03 -3.48 -23.84
C PRO A 46 -54.81 -4.66 -24.42
N ASN A 47 -55.49 -4.48 -25.56
CA ASN A 47 -56.24 -5.53 -26.24
C ASN A 47 -55.33 -6.67 -26.70
N LEU A 48 -54.20 -6.35 -27.35
CA LEU A 48 -53.22 -7.35 -27.79
C LEU A 48 -52.54 -8.04 -26.60
N ILE A 49 -52.24 -7.30 -25.54
CA ILE A 49 -51.68 -7.87 -24.31
C ILE A 49 -52.64 -8.87 -23.68
N ASN A 50 -53.93 -8.52 -23.58
CA ASN A 50 -54.94 -9.40 -22.98
C ASN A 50 -55.23 -10.63 -23.84
N GLU A 51 -55.18 -10.50 -25.16
CA GLU A 51 -55.38 -11.60 -26.09
C GLU A 51 -54.19 -12.59 -26.07
N ARG A 52 -52.95 -12.08 -26.14
CA ARG A 52 -51.73 -12.90 -26.27
C ARG A 52 -51.21 -13.42 -24.93
N PHE A 53 -51.49 -12.72 -23.83
CA PHE A 53 -51.11 -13.12 -22.48
C PHE A 53 -52.25 -12.90 -21.46
N PRO A 54 -53.30 -13.73 -21.53
CA PRO A 54 -54.46 -13.62 -20.65
C PRO A 54 -54.12 -14.03 -19.21
N LEU A 55 -54.61 -13.23 -18.25
CA LEU A 55 -54.51 -13.52 -16.81
C LEU A 55 -55.62 -14.45 -16.30
N ASN A 56 -56.74 -14.52 -17.02
CA ASN A 56 -57.83 -15.43 -16.76
C ASN A 56 -57.80 -16.59 -17.76
N ARG A 57 -58.45 -17.70 -17.40
CA ARG A 57 -58.48 -18.90 -18.24
C ARG A 57 -59.06 -18.56 -19.62
N PRO A 58 -58.29 -18.72 -20.72
CA PRO A 58 -58.81 -18.50 -22.06
C PRO A 58 -59.63 -19.70 -22.54
N ASP A 59 -60.48 -19.47 -23.53
CA ASP A 59 -61.32 -20.45 -24.22
C ASP A 59 -60.61 -21.08 -25.45
N TRP A 60 -59.27 -21.14 -25.42
CA TRP A 60 -58.48 -21.63 -26.55
C TRP A 60 -58.76 -23.11 -26.86
N ASP A 61 -59.10 -23.39 -28.12
CA ASP A 61 -59.20 -24.74 -28.65
C ASP A 61 -57.87 -25.20 -29.27
N PHE A 62 -57.17 -26.09 -28.57
CA PHE A 62 -55.88 -26.64 -29.01
C PHE A 62 -55.99 -27.61 -30.20
N GLY A 63 -57.21 -28.04 -30.54
CA GLY A 63 -57.49 -28.90 -31.69
C GLY A 63 -57.25 -28.18 -33.02
N ASN A 64 -57.40 -26.86 -33.05
CA ASN A 64 -57.21 -26.03 -34.24
C ASN A 64 -55.85 -25.31 -34.25
N ALA A 65 -55.49 -24.73 -35.40
CA ALA A 65 -54.20 -24.08 -35.59
C ALA A 65 -54.07 -22.78 -34.78
N GLU A 66 -55.14 -22.01 -34.67
CA GLU A 66 -55.17 -20.72 -33.97
C GLU A 66 -54.93 -20.89 -32.46
N GLY A 67 -55.58 -21.86 -31.81
CA GLY A 67 -55.36 -22.14 -30.39
C GLY A 67 -53.95 -22.65 -30.09
N ARG A 68 -53.34 -23.41 -31.01
CA ARG A 68 -51.93 -23.82 -30.89
C ARG A 68 -50.97 -22.64 -31.03
N GLU A 69 -51.23 -21.73 -31.96
CA GLU A 69 -50.42 -20.51 -32.13
C GLU A 69 -50.51 -19.62 -30.89
N ARG A 70 -51.72 -19.39 -30.36
CA ARG A 70 -51.94 -18.62 -29.13
C ARG A 70 -51.20 -19.24 -27.94
N LEU A 71 -51.24 -20.55 -27.79
CA LEU A 71 -50.49 -21.26 -26.74
C LEU A 71 -48.97 -21.09 -26.91
N GLN A 72 -48.47 -21.16 -28.14
CA GLN A 72 -47.04 -20.95 -28.42
C GLN A 72 -46.59 -19.52 -28.05
N VAL A 73 -47.38 -18.50 -28.44
CA VAL A 73 -47.11 -17.09 -28.08
C VAL A 73 -47.15 -16.92 -26.55
N TYR A 74 -48.11 -17.57 -25.88
CA TYR A 74 -48.20 -17.57 -24.42
C TYR A 74 -46.94 -18.15 -23.77
N HIS A 75 -46.46 -19.31 -24.22
CA HIS A 75 -45.23 -19.93 -23.70
C HIS A 75 -44.01 -19.05 -23.91
N GLN A 76 -43.85 -18.47 -25.10
CA GLN A 76 -42.73 -17.57 -25.40
C GLN A 76 -42.74 -16.34 -24.50
N THR A 77 -43.92 -15.73 -24.33
CA THR A 77 -44.11 -14.55 -23.49
C THR A 77 -43.89 -14.89 -22.02
N LEU A 78 -44.39 -16.03 -21.54
CA LEU A 78 -44.17 -16.50 -20.17
C LEU A 78 -42.68 -16.73 -19.89
N MET A 79 -41.97 -17.36 -20.82
CA MET A 79 -40.52 -17.57 -20.72
C MET A 79 -39.74 -16.25 -20.76
N ALA A 80 -40.19 -15.25 -21.52
CA ALA A 80 -39.61 -13.91 -21.49
C ALA A 80 -39.83 -13.22 -20.14
N GLY A 81 -41.05 -13.31 -19.58
CA GLY A 81 -41.38 -12.80 -18.26
C GLY A 81 -40.58 -13.45 -17.14
N LEU A 82 -40.41 -14.77 -17.17
CA LEU A 82 -39.55 -15.51 -16.22
C LEU A 82 -38.10 -15.00 -16.27
N ARG A 83 -37.53 -14.85 -17.47
CA ARG A 83 -36.17 -14.33 -17.64
C ARG A 83 -36.05 -12.90 -17.16
N ALA A 84 -37.02 -12.05 -17.46
CA ALA A 84 -37.03 -10.65 -17.07
C ALA A 84 -37.21 -10.47 -15.55
N ALA A 85 -38.11 -11.23 -14.93
CA ALA A 85 -38.33 -11.21 -13.48
C ALA A 85 -37.15 -11.77 -12.68
N ALA A 86 -36.39 -12.71 -13.25
CA ALA A 86 -35.14 -13.18 -12.66
C ALA A 86 -34.04 -12.10 -12.66
N ARG A 87 -34.16 -11.03 -13.48
CA ARG A 87 -33.21 -9.92 -13.47
C ARG A 87 -33.45 -9.09 -12.22
N HIS A 88 -32.48 -9.12 -11.32
CA HIS A 88 -32.51 -8.29 -10.13
C HIS A 88 -32.36 -6.82 -10.52
N PRO A 89 -33.11 -5.88 -9.90
CA PRO A 89 -32.88 -4.46 -10.07
C PRO A 89 -31.40 -4.14 -9.81
N THR A 90 -30.77 -3.38 -10.70
CA THR A 90 -29.35 -3.06 -10.58
C THR A 90 -29.06 -2.32 -9.28
N ASN A 91 -28.37 -2.98 -8.35
CA ASN A 91 -27.97 -2.43 -7.06
C ASN A 91 -26.44 -2.34 -6.97
N LEU A 92 -25.88 -1.33 -7.63
CA LEU A 92 -24.44 -1.05 -7.59
C LEU A 92 -23.95 -0.60 -6.21
N ALA A 93 -24.83 -0.13 -5.32
CA ALA A 93 -24.45 0.23 -3.96
C ALA A 93 -23.98 -1.00 -3.17
N LYS A 94 -24.69 -2.13 -3.31
CA LYS A 94 -24.28 -3.41 -2.71
C LYS A 94 -22.97 -3.93 -3.32
N VAL A 95 -22.78 -3.79 -4.63
CA VAL A 95 -21.52 -4.17 -5.29
C VAL A 95 -20.36 -3.32 -4.76
N LYS A 96 -20.53 -1.99 -4.67
CA LYS A 96 -19.50 -1.06 -4.16
C LYS A 96 -19.15 -1.29 -2.68
N ALA A 97 -20.05 -1.89 -1.91
CA ALA A 97 -19.80 -2.24 -0.51
C ALA A 97 -18.84 -3.43 -0.34
N ILE A 98 -18.60 -4.22 -1.41
CA ILE A 98 -17.67 -5.35 -1.38
C ILE A 98 -16.24 -4.83 -1.44
N MET A 99 -15.66 -4.51 -0.29
CA MET A 99 -14.24 -4.12 -0.20
C MET A 99 -13.38 -5.36 0.07
N GLN A 100 -12.16 -5.35 -0.43
CA GLN A 100 -11.15 -6.35 -0.05
C GLN A 100 -10.76 -6.14 1.42
N GLY A 101 -10.82 -7.21 2.21
CA GLY A 101 -10.37 -7.20 3.61
C GLY A 101 -8.85 -7.09 3.72
N GLU A 102 -8.36 -6.56 4.86
CA GLU A 102 -6.91 -6.37 5.06
C GLU A 102 -6.10 -7.65 4.95
N ASN A 103 -6.65 -8.79 5.40
CA ASN A 103 -6.02 -10.11 5.37
C ASN A 103 -6.62 -11.05 4.31
N GLU A 104 -7.50 -10.52 3.45
CA GLU A 104 -8.17 -11.31 2.43
C GLU A 104 -7.32 -11.39 1.16
N SER A 105 -7.07 -12.61 0.68
CA SER A 105 -6.35 -12.80 -0.57
C SER A 105 -7.11 -12.18 -1.75
N PRO A 106 -6.42 -11.67 -2.79
CA PRO A 106 -7.06 -11.14 -3.99
C PRO A 106 -8.02 -12.12 -4.67
N ALA A 107 -7.74 -13.42 -4.61
CA ALA A 107 -8.56 -14.45 -5.25
C ALA A 107 -9.93 -14.60 -4.55
N VAL A 108 -9.92 -14.73 -3.22
CA VAL A 108 -11.16 -14.79 -2.42
C VAL A 108 -11.98 -13.51 -2.59
N PHE A 109 -11.31 -12.35 -2.63
CA PHE A 109 -11.96 -11.09 -2.90
C PHE A 109 -12.62 -11.05 -4.29
N LEU A 110 -11.92 -11.49 -5.34
CA LEU A 110 -12.44 -11.53 -6.70
C LEU A 110 -13.68 -12.45 -6.82
N GLU A 111 -13.69 -13.58 -6.13
CA GLU A 111 -14.85 -14.47 -6.09
C GLU A 111 -16.07 -13.79 -5.48
N ARG A 112 -15.94 -13.22 -4.26
CA ARG A 112 -17.04 -12.46 -3.62
C ARG A 112 -17.51 -11.30 -4.48
N PHE A 113 -16.57 -10.65 -5.16
CA PHE A 113 -16.84 -9.53 -6.05
C PHE A 113 -17.68 -9.97 -7.25
N TYR A 114 -17.32 -11.07 -7.93
CA TYR A 114 -18.14 -11.62 -9.02
C TYR A 114 -19.50 -12.12 -8.56
N ASP A 115 -19.59 -12.75 -7.39
CA ASP A 115 -20.86 -13.19 -6.85
C ASP A 115 -21.79 -12.02 -6.53
N ALA A 116 -21.24 -10.90 -6.04
CA ALA A 116 -22.02 -9.69 -5.82
C ALA A 116 -22.56 -9.09 -7.13
N TYR A 117 -21.79 -9.11 -8.22
CA TYR A 117 -22.30 -8.70 -9.53
C TYR A 117 -23.45 -9.60 -9.99
N ARG A 118 -23.30 -10.92 -9.88
CA ARG A 118 -24.33 -11.90 -10.26
C ARG A 118 -25.60 -11.78 -9.42
N GLN A 119 -25.45 -11.49 -8.12
CA GLN A 119 -26.57 -11.43 -7.18
C GLN A 119 -27.31 -10.09 -7.23
N TYR A 120 -26.58 -8.98 -7.40
CA TYR A 120 -27.14 -7.64 -7.22
C TYR A 120 -27.25 -6.84 -8.51
N THR A 121 -26.81 -7.38 -9.65
CA THR A 121 -26.89 -6.70 -10.94
C THR A 121 -27.29 -7.67 -12.05
N PRO A 122 -27.92 -7.17 -13.12
CA PRO A 122 -28.15 -7.96 -14.33
C PRO A 122 -26.90 -8.02 -15.24
N LEU A 123 -25.77 -7.45 -14.83
CA LEU A 123 -24.53 -7.41 -15.62
C LEU A 123 -23.78 -8.73 -15.42
N ASP A 124 -23.40 -9.38 -16.53
CA ASP A 124 -22.44 -10.48 -16.47
C ASP A 124 -21.02 -9.89 -16.32
N PRO A 125 -20.34 -10.11 -15.18
CA PRO A 125 -19.03 -9.54 -14.95
C PRO A 125 -17.92 -10.20 -15.80
N LEU A 126 -18.21 -11.31 -16.48
CA LEU A 126 -17.28 -11.99 -17.39
C LEU A 126 -17.46 -11.56 -18.84
N ALA A 127 -18.59 -10.93 -19.20
CA ALA A 127 -18.84 -10.44 -20.54
C ALA A 127 -17.89 -9.28 -20.90
N GLU A 128 -17.34 -9.32 -22.11
CA GLU A 128 -16.34 -8.35 -22.60
C GLU A 128 -16.82 -6.90 -22.52
N GLU A 129 -18.09 -6.66 -22.87
CA GLU A 129 -18.76 -5.36 -22.79
C GLU A 129 -18.77 -4.74 -21.38
N ASN A 130 -18.64 -5.55 -20.33
CA ASN A 130 -18.66 -5.11 -18.93
C ASN A 130 -17.25 -5.06 -18.30
N GLN A 131 -16.22 -5.62 -18.95
CA GLN A 131 -14.89 -5.83 -18.35
C GLN A 131 -14.28 -4.53 -17.82
N SER A 132 -14.32 -3.44 -18.59
CA SER A 132 -13.72 -2.16 -18.17
C SER A 132 -14.32 -1.62 -16.87
N ALA A 133 -15.66 -1.72 -16.72
CA ALA A 133 -16.34 -1.26 -15.51
C ALA A 133 -16.01 -2.17 -14.30
N VAL A 134 -16.00 -3.49 -14.52
CA VAL A 134 -15.67 -4.51 -13.52
C VAL A 134 -14.23 -4.35 -13.03
N ILE A 135 -13.27 -4.18 -13.95
CA ILE A 135 -11.85 -3.95 -13.65
C ILE A 135 -11.65 -2.69 -12.82
N MET A 136 -12.24 -1.57 -13.24
CA MET A 136 -12.12 -0.31 -12.50
C MET A 136 -12.73 -0.43 -11.10
N SER A 137 -13.84 -1.13 -10.96
CA SER A 137 -14.48 -1.35 -9.66
C SER A 137 -13.63 -2.27 -8.77
N PHE A 138 -13.04 -3.34 -9.32
CA PHE A 138 -12.08 -4.22 -8.62
C PHE A 138 -10.88 -3.43 -8.08
N ILE A 139 -10.24 -2.60 -8.92
CA ILE A 139 -9.09 -1.78 -8.51
C ILE A 139 -9.47 -0.83 -7.37
N ASN A 140 -10.60 -0.14 -7.50
CA ASN A 140 -11.05 0.84 -6.51
C ASN A 140 -11.38 0.21 -5.15
N GLN A 141 -11.86 -1.04 -5.16
CA GLN A 141 -12.32 -1.78 -3.99
C GLN A 141 -11.25 -2.67 -3.36
N ALA A 142 -10.08 -2.80 -4.01
CA ALA A 142 -8.91 -3.46 -3.45
C ALA A 142 -8.35 -2.70 -2.23
N VAL A 143 -7.64 -3.43 -1.38
CA VAL A 143 -6.96 -2.89 -0.19
C VAL A 143 -5.90 -1.84 -0.58
N PRO A 144 -5.63 -0.80 0.24
CA PRO A 144 -4.96 0.42 -0.23
C PRO A 144 -3.58 0.25 -0.89
N ASP A 145 -2.75 -0.65 -0.39
CA ASP A 145 -1.43 -0.98 -0.93
C ASP A 145 -1.53 -1.65 -2.31
N ILE A 146 -2.43 -2.63 -2.45
CA ILE A 146 -2.73 -3.29 -3.72
C ILE A 146 -3.31 -2.28 -4.71
N ARG A 147 -4.34 -1.53 -4.33
CA ARG A 147 -4.95 -0.49 -5.17
C ARG A 147 -3.91 0.51 -5.68
N LYS A 148 -3.01 0.98 -4.80
CA LYS A 148 -1.94 1.90 -5.16
C LYS A 148 -0.95 1.29 -6.17
N LYS A 149 -0.67 -0.02 -6.07
CA LYS A 149 0.18 -0.73 -7.05
C LYS A 149 -0.52 -0.92 -8.38
N LEU A 150 -1.81 -1.27 -8.38
CA LEU A 150 -2.62 -1.47 -9.59
C LEU A 150 -2.74 -0.18 -10.40
N HIS A 151 -3.00 0.97 -9.75
CA HIS A 151 -3.05 2.26 -10.44
C HIS A 151 -1.72 2.71 -11.08
N LYS A 152 -0.60 2.11 -10.67
CA LYS A 152 0.73 2.43 -11.21
C LYS A 152 1.15 1.51 -12.35
N GLN A 153 0.32 0.56 -12.76
CA GLN A 153 0.65 -0.29 -13.90
C GLN A 153 0.60 0.52 -15.19
N GLU A 154 1.64 0.38 -16.01
CA GLU A 154 1.64 0.89 -17.38
C GLU A 154 0.64 0.09 -18.22
N GLY A 155 -0.08 0.75 -19.12
CA GLY A 155 -1.09 0.07 -19.94
C GLY A 155 -2.32 -0.42 -19.16
N LEU A 156 -2.66 0.19 -18.02
CA LEU A 156 -3.78 -0.24 -17.16
C LEU A 156 -5.10 -0.45 -17.93
N GLY A 157 -5.38 0.36 -18.95
CA GLY A 157 -6.58 0.24 -19.78
C GLY A 157 -6.63 -1.00 -20.69
N GLU A 158 -5.48 -1.65 -20.92
CA GLU A 158 -5.35 -2.84 -21.76
C GLU A 158 -5.19 -4.13 -20.93
N MET A 159 -5.02 -3.99 -19.61
CA MET A 159 -4.82 -5.13 -18.72
C MET A 159 -6.10 -5.94 -18.55
N SER A 160 -5.98 -7.26 -18.62
CA SER A 160 -7.07 -8.16 -18.25
C SER A 160 -7.19 -8.29 -16.73
N ILE A 161 -8.34 -8.77 -16.24
CA ILE A 161 -8.50 -9.11 -14.82
C ILE A 161 -7.44 -10.12 -14.34
N ARG A 162 -7.00 -11.03 -15.23
CA ARG A 162 -5.97 -12.03 -14.93
C ARG A 162 -4.61 -11.39 -14.70
N ASP A 163 -4.27 -10.35 -15.45
CA ASP A 163 -3.01 -9.63 -15.28
C ASP A 163 -3.00 -8.82 -13.99
N LEU A 164 -4.12 -8.16 -13.68
CA LEU A 164 -4.31 -7.43 -12.41
C LEU A 164 -4.23 -8.38 -11.21
N MET A 165 -4.82 -9.57 -11.32
CA MET A 165 -4.75 -10.59 -10.29
C MET A 165 -3.32 -11.02 -9.99
N ARG A 166 -2.47 -11.21 -11.01
CA ARG A 166 -1.06 -11.54 -10.82
C ARG A 166 -0.31 -10.46 -10.05
N VAL A 167 -0.58 -9.19 -10.35
CA VAL A 167 0.02 -8.05 -9.63
C VAL A 167 -0.50 -8.00 -8.20
N ALA A 168 -1.81 -8.14 -8.00
CA ALA A 168 -2.43 -8.10 -6.68
C ALA A 168 -1.90 -9.22 -5.76
N GLU A 169 -1.79 -10.45 -6.27
CA GLU A 169 -1.22 -11.57 -5.51
C GLU A 169 0.25 -11.35 -5.18
N SER A 170 1.05 -10.83 -6.12
CA SER A 170 2.45 -10.50 -5.84
C SER A 170 2.58 -9.50 -4.69
N VAL A 171 1.74 -8.45 -4.65
CA VAL A 171 1.73 -7.49 -3.54
C VAL A 171 1.26 -8.15 -2.24
N PHE A 172 0.18 -8.93 -2.29
CA PHE A 172 -0.37 -9.61 -1.13
C PHE A 172 0.63 -10.58 -0.48
N ASN A 173 1.41 -11.29 -1.29
CA ASN A 173 2.38 -12.28 -0.82
C ASN A 173 3.72 -11.67 -0.38
N THR A 174 4.05 -10.46 -0.83
CA THR A 174 5.32 -9.78 -0.50
C THR A 174 5.19 -8.69 0.56
N ARG A 175 3.95 -8.34 0.93
CA ARG A 175 3.72 -7.36 1.99
C ARG A 175 4.12 -7.95 3.35
N GLU A 176 4.65 -7.06 4.18
CA GLU A 176 4.98 -7.36 5.57
C GLU A 176 3.71 -7.84 6.31
N THR A 177 3.82 -8.99 6.95
CA THR A 177 2.74 -9.52 7.79
C THR A 177 2.57 -8.65 9.05
N PRO A 178 1.38 -8.66 9.68
CA PRO A 178 1.19 -7.96 10.94
C PRO A 178 2.23 -8.34 12.02
N GLU A 179 2.60 -9.62 12.08
CA GLU A 179 3.58 -10.16 13.02
C GLU A 179 5.00 -9.62 12.74
N GLU A 180 5.45 -9.66 11.48
CA GLU A 180 6.75 -9.09 11.08
C GLU A 180 6.82 -7.58 11.38
N ARG A 181 5.72 -6.86 11.17
CA ARG A 181 5.62 -5.44 11.47
C ARG A 181 5.74 -5.16 12.96
N GLU A 182 5.05 -5.94 13.79
CA GLU A 182 5.13 -5.83 15.25
C GLU A 182 6.54 -6.14 15.76
N ASP A 183 7.19 -7.17 15.21
CA ASP A 183 8.56 -7.53 15.57
C ASP A 183 9.55 -6.45 15.16
N ARG A 184 9.38 -5.84 13.97
CA ARG A 184 10.19 -4.68 13.57
C ARG A 184 10.02 -3.51 14.54
N ILE A 185 8.78 -3.14 14.87
CA ILE A 185 8.50 -2.06 15.82
C ILE A 185 9.08 -2.37 17.20
N ARG A 186 8.97 -3.63 17.66
CA ARG A 186 9.53 -4.07 18.93
C ARG A 186 11.05 -3.93 18.94
N LYS A 187 11.72 -4.35 17.86
CA LYS A 187 13.17 -4.22 17.71
C LYS A 187 13.61 -2.76 17.66
N GLU A 188 12.93 -1.92 16.88
CA GLU A 188 13.20 -0.47 16.82
C GLU A 188 13.03 0.21 18.18
N ASN A 189 11.99 -0.17 18.94
CA ASN A 189 11.78 0.34 20.30
C ASN A 189 12.87 -0.12 21.28
N GLN A 190 13.33 -1.37 21.16
CA GLN A 190 14.46 -1.87 21.97
C GLN A 190 15.75 -1.10 21.64
N GLU A 191 16.07 -0.93 20.36
CA GLU A 191 17.23 -0.16 19.90
C GLU A 191 17.16 1.30 20.38
N LEU A 192 15.98 1.93 20.32
CA LEU A 192 15.77 3.28 20.83
C LEU A 192 16.01 3.36 22.35
N GLN A 193 15.49 2.41 23.14
CA GLN A 193 15.72 2.37 24.59
C GLN A 193 17.21 2.16 24.92
N GLU A 194 17.92 1.33 24.16
CA GLU A 194 19.35 1.13 24.34
C GLU A 194 20.15 2.40 24.06
N ARG A 195 19.80 3.15 23.01
CA ARG A 195 20.41 4.46 22.73
C ARG A 195 20.20 5.45 23.87
N ILE A 196 18.96 5.58 24.36
CA ILE A 196 18.64 6.46 25.50
C ILE A 196 19.47 6.08 26.73
N ARG A 197 19.52 4.78 27.08
CA ARG A 197 20.33 4.29 28.22
C ARG A 197 21.81 4.56 28.05
N LYS A 198 22.34 4.52 26.82
CA LYS A 198 23.74 4.83 26.53
C LYS A 198 24.01 6.32 26.69
N GLU A 199 23.13 7.17 26.15
CA GLU A 199 23.21 8.63 26.30
C GLU A 199 23.14 9.04 27.77
N ASP A 200 22.26 8.45 28.57
CA ASP A 200 22.17 8.68 30.01
C ASP A 200 23.45 8.30 30.74
N ARG A 201 24.03 7.12 30.43
CA ARG A 201 25.32 6.69 31.00
C ARG A 201 26.45 7.64 30.63
N GLU A 202 26.48 8.11 29.38
CA GLU A 202 27.47 9.09 28.93
C GLU A 202 27.27 10.45 29.61
N HIS A 203 26.03 10.89 29.79
CA HIS A 203 25.69 12.12 30.51
C HIS A 203 26.16 12.04 31.97
N GLN A 204 25.79 10.97 32.69
CA GLN A 204 26.21 10.73 34.07
C GLN A 204 27.74 10.65 34.19
N SER A 205 28.43 9.99 33.25
CA SER A 205 29.89 9.93 33.22
C SER A 205 30.52 11.31 33.03
N ARG A 206 29.96 12.14 32.13
CA ARG A 206 30.40 13.52 31.91
C ARG A 206 30.17 14.38 33.16
N GLU A 207 29.01 14.25 33.82
CA GLU A 207 28.72 14.95 35.07
C GLU A 207 29.63 14.51 36.21
N ASN A 208 29.81 13.22 36.43
CA ASN A 208 30.73 12.70 37.45
C ASN A 208 32.16 13.21 37.22
N ARG A 209 32.62 13.27 35.96
CA ARG A 209 33.93 13.82 35.61
C ARG A 209 34.01 15.33 35.87
N ARG A 210 32.91 16.08 35.69
CA ARG A 210 32.83 17.50 36.09
C ARG A 210 32.89 17.66 37.60
N GLN A 211 32.09 16.89 38.35
CA GLN A 211 32.08 16.91 39.81
C GLN A 211 33.44 16.55 40.41
N GLN A 212 34.12 15.52 39.90
CA GLN A 212 35.48 15.17 40.33
C GLN A 212 36.49 16.30 40.08
N ARG A 213 36.39 17.00 38.94
CA ARG A 213 37.24 18.16 38.64
C ARG A 213 36.99 19.32 39.61
N GLU A 214 35.73 19.61 39.94
CA GLU A 214 35.40 20.64 40.93
C GLU A 214 35.87 20.27 42.34
N MET A 215 35.67 19.02 42.77
CA MET A 215 36.17 18.52 44.06
C MET A 215 37.71 18.61 44.17
N ALA A 216 38.43 18.24 43.10
CA ALA A 216 39.89 18.36 43.07
C ALA A 216 40.36 19.81 43.21
N LYS A 217 39.68 20.78 42.58
CA LYS A 217 39.99 22.21 42.75
C LYS A 217 39.80 22.67 44.19
N ILE A 218 38.72 22.25 44.85
CA ILE A 218 38.43 22.60 46.25
C ILE A 218 39.51 22.02 47.18
N LEU A 219 39.86 20.73 47.01
CA LEU A 219 40.93 20.09 47.79
C LEU A 219 42.28 20.79 47.62
N LEU A 220 42.68 21.11 46.38
CA LEU A 220 43.93 21.83 46.08
C LEU A 220 43.98 23.24 46.69
N ALA A 221 42.84 23.95 46.74
CA ALA A 221 42.75 25.26 47.40
C ALA A 221 42.88 25.15 48.93
N GLY A 222 42.39 24.06 49.53
CA GLY A 222 42.50 23.80 50.97
C GLY A 222 43.92 23.43 51.44
N VAL A 223 44.75 22.80 50.59
CA VAL A 223 46.12 22.41 50.95
C VAL A 223 47.10 23.59 51.04
N GLN A 224 46.79 24.74 50.41
CA GLN A 224 47.67 25.92 50.47
C GLN A 224 47.62 26.69 51.81
N SER A 225 46.73 26.36 52.75
CA SER A 225 46.58 27.11 54.01
C SER A 225 47.28 26.50 55.23
N THR A 226 47.92 25.34 55.13
CA THR A 226 48.60 24.73 56.29
C THR A 226 49.96 24.17 55.90
N VAL A 227 51.02 24.91 56.24
CA VAL A 227 52.19 24.45 57.01
C VAL A 227 53.32 25.48 56.82
N ARG A 228 53.57 26.28 57.86
CA ARG A 228 54.86 26.91 58.13
C ARG A 228 55.70 25.91 58.96
N VAL A 229 57.01 25.85 58.71
CA VAL A 229 58.14 25.76 59.66
C VAL A 229 59.32 24.94 59.09
N GLY A 230 60.47 25.60 58.95
CA GLY A 230 61.80 25.09 59.39
C GLY A 230 62.69 24.36 58.37
N PRO A 231 64.06 24.43 58.50
CA PRO A 231 64.95 24.54 57.33
C PRO A 231 66.03 23.44 57.13
N SER A 232 66.32 23.15 55.83
CA SER A 232 67.61 22.73 55.19
C SER A 232 68.28 21.39 55.56
N PRO A 233 69.26 20.85 54.78
CA PRO A 233 69.84 21.27 53.47
C PRO A 233 70.09 20.12 52.45
N ALA A 234 69.71 20.27 51.17
CA ALA A 234 70.39 19.55 50.08
C ALA A 234 70.07 20.15 48.70
N GLY A 235 71.05 20.87 48.12
CA GLY A 235 71.22 21.11 46.68
C GLY A 235 70.29 22.16 46.03
N PRO A 236 70.82 23.22 45.36
CA PRO A 236 69.98 24.12 44.60
C PRO A 236 69.59 23.48 43.27
N ALA A 237 68.42 22.85 43.21
CA ALA A 237 67.72 22.65 41.95
C ALA A 237 67.35 24.05 41.41
N ARG A 238 67.95 24.43 40.27
CA ARG A 238 67.77 25.74 39.64
C ARG A 238 66.27 26.07 39.48
N PRO A 239 65.82 27.29 39.82
CA PRO A 239 64.48 27.72 39.46
C PRO A 239 64.35 27.72 37.94
N TRP A 240 63.20 27.25 37.43
CA TRP A 240 62.79 27.48 36.06
C TRP A 240 62.83 28.99 35.77
N ARG A 241 63.88 29.45 35.09
CA ARG A 241 63.89 30.79 34.52
C ARG A 241 62.93 30.77 33.31
N PRO A 242 61.98 31.71 33.21
CA PRO A 242 61.29 31.94 31.94
C PRO A 242 62.36 32.17 30.87
N ARG A 243 62.27 31.46 29.74
CA ARG A 243 63.13 31.77 28.59
C ARG A 243 62.97 33.27 28.28
N PRO A 244 64.05 34.06 28.18
CA PRO A 244 63.93 35.47 27.83
C PRO A 244 63.15 35.58 26.53
N ARG A 245 62.11 36.42 26.51
CA ARG A 245 61.34 36.70 25.30
C ARG A 245 62.33 37.19 24.24
N LEU A 246 62.29 36.57 23.06
CA LEU A 246 63.03 37.05 21.90
C LEU A 246 62.51 38.44 21.58
N ASP A 247 63.42 39.39 21.43
CA ASP A 247 63.04 40.75 21.06
C ASP A 247 62.64 40.80 19.58
N ARG A 248 61.85 41.80 19.20
CA ARG A 248 61.27 41.86 17.84
C ARG A 248 62.41 42.01 16.81
N GLY A 249 62.68 40.94 16.04
CA GLY A 249 63.76 40.88 15.04
C GLY A 249 64.99 40.04 15.43
N GLN A 250 65.00 39.39 16.61
CA GLN A 250 66.06 38.46 17.02
C GLN A 250 65.86 37.03 16.50
N CYS A 251 66.92 36.43 15.97
CA CYS A 251 66.95 35.03 15.55
C CYS A 251 66.78 34.06 16.73
N ALA A 252 65.86 33.09 16.60
CA ALA A 252 65.55 32.17 17.70
C ALA A 252 66.67 31.18 18.09
N ASN A 253 67.69 30.97 17.25
CA ASN A 253 68.80 30.05 17.55
C ASN A 253 69.95 30.76 18.28
N PHE A 254 70.35 31.95 17.82
CA PHE A 254 71.55 32.66 18.30
C PHE A 254 71.27 34.08 18.84
N LYS A 255 70.01 34.53 18.81
CA LYS A 255 69.54 35.83 19.33
C LYS A 255 70.16 37.08 18.68
N GLU A 256 70.77 36.94 17.50
CA GLU A 256 71.27 38.05 16.69
C GLU A 256 70.13 38.72 15.90
N TYR A 257 70.23 40.02 15.66
CA TYR A 257 69.25 40.79 14.91
C TYR A 257 69.49 40.72 13.39
N GLY A 258 68.43 40.92 12.59
CA GLY A 258 68.53 41.10 11.14
C GLY A 258 68.23 39.85 10.29
N HIS A 259 67.97 38.69 10.89
CA HIS A 259 67.54 37.49 10.19
C HIS A 259 66.64 36.60 11.05
N TRP A 260 65.73 35.85 10.42
CA TRP A 260 64.87 34.91 11.14
C TRP A 260 65.52 33.53 11.29
N LYS A 261 64.93 32.65 12.13
CA LYS A 261 65.46 31.30 12.43
C LYS A 261 65.82 30.49 11.18
N ARG A 262 65.07 30.66 10.08
CA ARG A 262 65.25 29.92 8.82
C ARG A 262 66.32 30.50 7.90
N GLU A 263 66.72 31.75 8.13
CA GLU A 263 67.69 32.50 7.31
C GLU A 263 69.02 32.70 8.06
N CYS A 264 69.20 31.99 9.17
CA CYS A 264 70.37 32.15 10.01
C CYS A 264 71.63 31.63 9.28
N PRO A 265 72.62 32.48 8.97
CA PRO A 265 73.81 32.08 8.22
C PRO A 265 74.60 30.98 8.92
N LYS A 266 74.59 30.98 10.26
CA LYS A 266 75.25 29.99 11.12
C LYS A 266 74.57 28.62 11.13
N ARG A 267 73.39 28.47 10.52
CA ARG A 267 72.65 27.20 10.45
C ARG A 267 73.07 26.32 9.26
N GLN A 268 73.68 26.88 8.23
CA GLN A 268 74.09 26.15 7.02
C GLN A 268 75.36 25.30 7.20
N GLY A 269 76.06 25.41 8.33
CA GLY A 269 77.27 24.62 8.63
C GLY A 269 77.04 23.30 9.38
N GLN A 270 75.79 22.89 9.65
CA GLN A 270 75.49 21.68 10.45
C GLN A 270 74.62 20.62 9.75
N THR A 271 74.33 20.76 8.47
CA THR A 271 73.63 19.73 7.66
C THR A 271 74.38 19.50 6.36
N GLY A 272 75.55 18.89 6.46
CA GLY A 272 76.26 18.28 5.34
C GLY A 272 76.47 16.80 5.66
N GLN A 273 75.53 15.96 5.24
CA GLN A 273 75.65 14.53 4.92
C GLN A 273 74.24 13.93 4.83
N ASP A 274 73.68 13.98 3.62
CA ASP A 274 72.87 12.92 2.99
C ASP A 274 72.03 13.53 1.87
N ALA A 275 72.71 13.85 0.77
CA ALA A 275 72.11 13.98 -0.54
C ALA A 275 72.63 12.80 -1.36
N ARG A 276 71.80 11.76 -1.55
CA ARG A 276 72.01 10.78 -2.61
C ARG A 276 70.83 10.84 -3.58
N VAL A 277 71.13 11.49 -4.68
CA VAL A 277 70.41 11.57 -5.95
C VAL A 277 70.18 10.17 -6.52
N LEU A 278 68.98 9.91 -7.04
CA LEU A 278 68.80 9.20 -8.31
C LEU A 278 67.58 9.76 -9.07
N LEU A 279 67.82 10.04 -10.34
CA LEU A 279 66.99 10.68 -11.35
C LEU A 279 66.26 9.64 -12.22
N ALA A 280 65.19 10.14 -12.88
CA ALA A 280 64.75 9.87 -14.26
C ALA A 280 63.75 8.76 -14.60
N GLY A 281 62.81 9.13 -15.49
CA GLY A 281 62.08 8.28 -16.45
C GLY A 281 60.54 8.37 -16.32
N THR A 282 59.83 9.33 -16.93
CA THR A 282 59.32 9.44 -18.33
C THR A 282 57.95 8.78 -18.58
N GLU A 283 57.22 9.42 -19.50
CA GLU A 283 55.82 9.30 -19.95
C GLU A 283 55.46 8.03 -20.76
N SER A 284 54.16 7.94 -21.09
CA SER A 284 53.45 7.12 -22.11
C SER A 284 53.10 5.69 -21.70
N ASP A 285 51.89 5.13 -21.92
CA ASP A 285 50.73 5.44 -22.78
C ASP A 285 49.38 5.44 -22.02
#